data_AF-A0A422NQ92-F1
#
_entry.id   AF-A0A422NQ92-F1
#
_cell.length_a   1.000
_cell.length_b   1.000
_cell.length_c   1.000
_cell.angle_alpha   90.00
_cell.angle_beta   90.00
_cell.angle_gamma   90.00
#
_symmetry.space_group_name_H-M   'P 1'
#
loop_
_entity.id
_entity.type
_entity.pdbx_description
1 polymer ?
#
loop_
_entity_poly.entity_id
_entity_poly.type
_entity_poly.pdbx_seq_one_letter_code
_entity_poly.pdbx_strand_id
1 'polypeptide(L)'
;MLPRRGGCGPLPHPPTKRRRGETDGNVQRSRMCPSTARVYRLLSEDIATQNKTCSKVLQVPSATVFNSTPLMGNVSCEATVPTVVLTIWQDTTLADIATLLLEGVREDVDLVFATAQGGTQSGALSSVCSLTSRCAAYLVKLSSGSVSAEGTATLCALATIELRQVVSEEPFVFPVRRSSSLDVDTTVSLLPYRLGDPLFFTCVRVQ
;
A
#
# COMPACT_ATOMS: atom_id res chain seq x y z
N MET A 1 31.09 -12.33 -65.96
CA MET A 1 30.16 -12.90 -64.96
C MET A 1 30.59 -12.40 -63.57
N LEU A 2 29.66 -11.79 -62.81
CA LEU A 2 29.84 -11.36 -61.41
C LEU A 2 29.37 -12.51 -60.47
N PRO A 3 29.87 -12.61 -59.21
CA PRO A 3 29.42 -11.77 -58.08
C PRO A 3 30.60 -11.16 -57.29
N ARG A 4 30.59 -9.86 -56.98
CA ARG A 4 29.93 -9.14 -55.85
C ARG A 4 30.61 -9.31 -54.48
N ARG A 5 31.42 -8.29 -54.14
CA ARG A 5 31.59 -7.59 -52.85
C ARG A 5 31.30 -8.41 -51.57
N GLY A 6 32.36 -8.84 -50.88
CA GLY A 6 32.34 -9.09 -49.44
C GLY A 6 32.86 -7.86 -48.71
N GLY A 7 31.96 -7.09 -48.07
CA GLY A 7 32.30 -5.89 -47.32
C GLY A 7 32.96 -6.23 -45.98
N CYS A 8 34.02 -5.50 -45.63
CA CYS A 8 34.52 -5.41 -44.27
C CYS A 8 33.47 -4.71 -43.39
N GLY A 9 32.65 -5.50 -42.70
CA GLY A 9 31.84 -4.99 -41.60
C GLY A 9 32.73 -4.73 -40.37
N PRO A 10 32.43 -3.71 -39.54
CA PRO A 10 33.19 -3.47 -38.33
C PRO A 10 33.02 -4.66 -37.36
N LEU A 11 34.14 -5.06 -36.74
CA LEU A 11 34.20 -6.10 -35.71
C LEU A 11 33.21 -5.80 -34.58
N PRO A 12 32.50 -6.80 -34.05
CA PRO A 12 31.61 -6.59 -32.91
C PRO A 12 32.42 -6.10 -31.70
N HIS A 13 32.05 -4.92 -31.20
CA HIS A 13 32.61 -4.37 -29.96
C HIS A 13 32.42 -5.38 -28.81
N PRO A 14 33.42 -5.60 -27.95
CA PRO A 14 33.24 -6.44 -26.78
C PRO A 14 32.17 -5.79 -25.88
N PRO A 15 31.27 -6.59 -25.27
CA PRO A 15 30.29 -6.05 -24.35
C PRO A 15 31.04 -5.33 -23.23
N THR A 16 30.79 -4.03 -23.10
CA THR A 16 31.22 -3.20 -21.98
C THR A 16 30.91 -3.96 -20.69
N LYS A 17 31.96 -4.23 -19.91
CA LYS A 17 31.91 -4.88 -18.60
C LYS A 17 30.68 -4.37 -17.82
N ARG A 18 29.61 -5.17 -17.79
CA ARG A 18 28.53 -4.99 -16.82
C ARG A 18 29.17 -5.10 -15.45
N ARG A 19 29.03 -4.04 -14.66
CA ARG A 19 29.44 -4.02 -13.25
C ARG A 19 28.71 -5.19 -12.58
N ARG A 20 29.48 -6.13 -12.02
CA ARG A 20 28.98 -7.20 -11.15
C ARG A 20 28.24 -6.53 -9.99
N GLY A 21 26.92 -6.43 -10.06
CA GLY A 21 26.08 -5.79 -9.04
C GLY A 21 24.73 -5.24 -9.51
N GLU A 22 24.47 -5.12 -10.81
CA GLU A 22 23.16 -4.68 -11.30
C GLU A 22 22.24 -5.89 -11.47
N THR A 23 21.60 -6.29 -10.38
CA THR A 23 20.51 -7.28 -10.36
C THR A 23 19.23 -6.58 -10.82
N ASP A 24 19.21 -6.12 -12.07
CA ASP A 24 17.97 -5.70 -12.72
C ASP A 24 17.25 -6.97 -13.22
N GLY A 25 16.88 -7.80 -12.25
CA GLY A 25 16.19 -9.06 -12.44
C GLY A 25 14.72 -8.76 -12.66
N ASN A 26 14.37 -8.25 -13.84
CA ASN A 26 12.98 -8.04 -14.21
C ASN A 26 12.22 -9.37 -14.04
N VAL A 27 11.29 -9.43 -13.08
CA VAL A 27 10.62 -10.67 -12.70
C VAL A 27 9.73 -11.11 -13.85
N GLN A 28 10.03 -12.26 -14.45
CA GLN A 28 9.20 -12.82 -15.49
C GLN A 28 7.95 -13.46 -14.86
N ARG A 29 6.93 -12.63 -14.58
CA ARG A 29 5.70 -13.04 -13.86
C ARG A 29 4.99 -14.27 -14.47
N SER A 30 5.13 -14.49 -15.78
CA SER A 30 4.60 -15.67 -16.47
C SER A 30 5.31 -16.99 -16.14
N ARG A 31 6.48 -16.95 -15.52
CA ARG A 31 7.29 -18.12 -15.15
C ARG A 31 7.47 -18.28 -13.64
N MET A 32 6.87 -17.39 -12.85
CA MET A 32 7.02 -17.37 -11.40
C MET A 32 5.65 -17.32 -10.74
N CYS A 33 5.42 -18.22 -9.79
CA CYS A 33 4.20 -18.21 -9.00
C CYS A 33 4.12 -16.93 -8.16
N PRO A 34 2.97 -16.22 -8.16
CA PRO A 34 2.76 -15.12 -7.24
C PRO A 34 2.66 -15.61 -5.79
N SER A 35 2.83 -14.67 -4.87
CA SER A 35 2.52 -14.85 -3.45
C SER A 35 1.19 -14.19 -3.13
N THR A 36 0.47 -14.77 -2.18
CA THR A 36 -0.79 -14.19 -1.67
C THR A 36 -0.51 -13.37 -0.42
N ALA A 37 -0.88 -12.09 -0.42
CA ALA A 37 -0.80 -11.23 0.74
C ALA A 37 -2.20 -10.91 1.29
N ARG A 38 -2.42 -11.18 2.58
CA ARG A 38 -3.65 -10.82 3.28
C ARG A 38 -3.51 -9.40 3.82
N VAL A 39 -4.45 -8.52 3.45
CA VAL A 39 -4.36 -7.12 3.80
C VAL A 39 -5.55 -6.70 4.66
N TYR A 40 -5.26 -6.08 5.80
CA TYR A 40 -6.23 -5.72 6.84
C TYR A 40 -6.32 -4.20 6.98
N ARG A 41 -7.51 -3.65 6.77
CA ARG A 41 -7.76 -2.21 6.96
C ARG A 41 -7.88 -1.88 8.44
N LEU A 42 -7.11 -0.90 8.87
CA LEU A 42 -7.19 -0.26 10.17
C LEU A 42 -8.06 0.99 10.04
N LEU A 43 -9.18 1.02 10.75
CA LEU A 43 -10.14 2.14 10.70
C LEU A 43 -9.79 3.27 11.69
N SER A 44 -8.90 2.99 12.64
CA SER A 44 -8.47 3.95 13.66
C SER A 44 -6.98 4.26 13.49
N GLU A 45 -6.60 5.52 13.73
CA GLU A 45 -5.20 5.93 13.86
C GLU A 45 -4.65 5.73 15.29
N ASP A 46 -5.50 5.34 16.25
CA ASP A 46 -5.07 5.03 17.61
C ASP A 46 -4.19 3.77 17.64
N ILE A 47 -2.93 3.96 18.06
CA ILE A 47 -1.90 2.93 18.11
C ILE A 47 -2.35 1.74 18.98
N ALA A 48 -3.06 1.98 20.09
CA ALA A 48 -3.51 0.91 20.96
C ALA A 48 -4.54 0.00 20.25
N THR A 49 -5.50 0.61 19.56
CA THR A 49 -6.50 -0.09 18.74
C THR A 49 -5.85 -0.84 17.57
N GLN A 50 -4.87 -0.23 16.91
CA GLN A 50 -4.12 -0.87 15.83
C GLN A 50 -3.32 -2.07 16.31
N ASN A 51 -2.59 -1.95 17.43
CA ASN A 51 -1.83 -3.06 18.02
C ASN A 51 -2.74 -4.19 18.51
N LYS A 52 -3.93 -3.87 19.06
CA LYS A 52 -4.93 -4.88 19.42
C LYS A 52 -5.43 -5.65 18.18
N THR A 53 -5.64 -4.95 17.07
CA THR A 53 -6.03 -5.57 15.79
C THR A 53 -4.91 -6.46 15.24
N CYS A 54 -3.68 -5.95 15.24
CA CYS A 54 -2.48 -6.69 14.84
C CYS A 54 -2.30 -7.97 15.67
N SER A 55 -2.44 -7.87 16.99
CA SER A 55 -2.36 -9.02 17.91
C SER A 55 -3.38 -10.10 17.56
N LYS A 56 -4.64 -9.71 17.27
CA LYS A 56 -5.69 -10.64 16.86
C LYS A 56 -5.37 -11.34 15.54
N VAL A 57 -4.90 -10.61 14.53
CA VAL A 57 -4.54 -11.17 13.21
C VAL A 57 -3.37 -12.14 13.32
N LEU A 58 -2.34 -11.77 14.09
CA LEU A 58 -1.15 -12.59 14.32
C LEU A 58 -1.37 -13.73 15.32
N GLN A 59 -2.56 -13.80 15.93
CA GLN A 59 -2.91 -14.78 16.96
C GLN A 59 -1.94 -14.80 18.15
N VAL A 60 -1.45 -13.62 18.55
CA VAL A 60 -0.59 -13.45 19.73
C VAL A 60 -1.33 -12.69 20.83
N PRO A 61 -0.94 -12.88 22.10
CA PRO A 61 -1.50 -12.11 23.21
C PRO A 61 -1.33 -10.62 22.96
N SER A 62 -2.40 -9.85 23.15
CA SER A 62 -2.27 -8.39 23.19
C SER A 62 -1.45 -8.01 24.41
N ALA A 63 -0.45 -7.15 24.25
CA ALA A 63 0.27 -6.58 25.37
C ALA A 63 -0.74 -5.90 26.30
N THR A 64 -0.99 -6.49 27.47
CA THR A 64 -1.81 -5.86 28.50
C THR A 64 -1.05 -4.66 29.01
N VAL A 65 -1.52 -3.46 28.63
CA VAL A 65 -1.13 -2.25 29.34
C VAL A 65 -1.72 -2.38 30.75
N PHE A 66 -0.90 -2.84 31.69
CA PHE A 66 -1.20 -2.74 33.12
C PHE A 66 -1.27 -1.24 33.45
N ASN A 67 -2.50 -0.71 33.46
CA ASN A 67 -2.97 0.54 34.09
C ASN A 67 -3.93 1.32 33.18
N SER A 68 -5.11 0.76 32.93
CA SER A 68 -6.32 1.56 32.76
C SER A 68 -7.55 0.67 32.89
N THR A 69 -8.37 1.02 33.88
CA THR A 69 -9.70 0.51 34.22
C THR A 69 -10.50 0.13 32.96
N PRO A 70 -11.23 -1.01 32.94
CA PRO A 70 -11.98 -1.42 31.76
C PRO A 70 -13.25 -0.59 31.65
N LEU A 71 -13.20 0.55 30.95
CA LEU A 71 -14.40 1.20 30.45
C LEU A 71 -14.69 0.71 29.03
N MET A 72 -15.80 -0.03 28.94
CA MET A 72 -16.71 -0.19 27.80
C MET A 72 -16.16 -0.13 26.38
N GLY A 73 -16.39 -1.23 25.65
CA GLY A 73 -16.42 -1.21 24.19
C GLY A 73 -16.13 -2.58 23.62
N ASN A 74 -17.12 -3.46 23.60
CA ASN A 74 -17.15 -4.59 22.67
C ASN A 74 -17.32 -4.03 21.25
N VAL A 75 -16.29 -3.34 20.73
CA VAL A 75 -16.15 -3.14 19.31
C VAL A 75 -15.63 -4.47 18.78
N SER A 76 -16.57 -5.35 18.45
CA SER A 76 -16.32 -6.53 17.65
C SER A 76 -15.99 -6.08 16.23
N CYS A 77 -14.80 -5.51 16.02
CA CYS A 77 -14.22 -5.55 14.69
C CYS A 77 -13.86 -7.01 14.43
N GLU A 78 -14.48 -7.58 13.40
CA GLU A 78 -14.18 -8.85 12.77
C GLU A 78 -12.77 -8.79 12.14
N ALA A 79 -11.77 -8.53 12.99
CA ALA A 79 -10.38 -8.29 12.64
C ALA A 79 -9.68 -9.53 12.06
N THR A 80 -10.37 -10.67 12.02
CA THR A 80 -9.84 -11.95 11.53
C THR A 80 -10.00 -12.12 10.03
N VAL A 81 -10.90 -11.38 9.38
CA VAL A 81 -11.13 -11.45 7.94
C VAL A 81 -10.29 -10.37 7.24
N PRO A 82 -9.46 -10.73 6.24
CA PRO A 82 -8.72 -9.74 5.47
C PRO A 82 -9.69 -8.87 4.68
N THR A 83 -9.43 -7.57 4.64
CA THR A 83 -10.19 -6.62 3.81
C THR A 83 -9.99 -6.90 2.34
N VAL A 84 -8.74 -7.20 1.95
CA VAL A 84 -8.37 -7.52 0.57
C VAL A 84 -7.33 -8.63 0.59
N VAL A 85 -7.40 -9.52 -0.39
CA VAL A 85 -6.36 -10.53 -0.65
C VAL A 85 -5.67 -10.16 -1.95
N LEU A 86 -4.40 -9.77 -1.88
CA LEU A 86 -3.61 -9.35 -3.03
C LEU A 86 -2.76 -10.49 -3.56
N THR A 87 -2.59 -10.51 -4.88
CA THR A 87 -1.64 -11.37 -5.58
C THR A 87 -0.41 -10.53 -5.91
N ILE A 88 0.72 -10.83 -5.28
CA ILE A 88 1.94 -10.02 -5.36
C ILE A 88 3.13 -10.84 -5.91
N TRP A 89 3.97 -10.19 -6.69
CA TRP A 89 5.27 -10.70 -7.14
C TRP A 89 6.40 -9.93 -6.46
N GLN A 90 7.62 -10.42 -6.55
CA GLN A 90 8.80 -9.79 -5.93
C GLN A 90 9.06 -8.37 -6.44
N ASP A 91 8.69 -8.09 -7.68
CA ASP A 91 8.78 -6.79 -8.35
C ASP A 91 7.56 -5.88 -8.13
N THR A 92 6.52 -6.36 -7.42
CA THR A 92 5.35 -5.52 -7.11
C THR A 92 5.79 -4.37 -6.23
N THR A 93 5.46 -3.14 -6.64
CA THR A 93 5.86 -1.93 -5.92
C THR A 93 4.88 -1.60 -4.81
N LEU A 94 5.32 -0.79 -3.86
CA LEU A 94 4.45 -0.23 -2.84
C LEU A 94 3.34 0.65 -3.45
N ALA A 95 3.65 1.39 -4.53
CA ALA A 95 2.65 2.15 -5.29
C ALA A 95 1.56 1.27 -5.91
N ASP A 96 1.93 0.12 -6.49
CA ASP A 96 0.97 -0.85 -7.03
C ASP A 96 0.02 -1.34 -5.93
N ILE A 97 0.59 -1.69 -4.77
CA ILE A 97 -0.19 -2.14 -3.60
C ILE A 97 -1.14 -1.05 -3.14
N ALA A 98 -0.67 0.19 -2.96
CA ALA A 98 -1.52 1.28 -2.51
C ALA A 98 -2.66 1.59 -3.47
N THR A 99 -2.40 1.52 -4.78
CA THR A 99 -3.42 1.73 -5.83
C THR A 99 -4.51 0.65 -5.75
N LEU A 100 -4.11 -0.63 -5.70
CA LEU A 100 -5.05 -1.75 -5.57
C LEU A 100 -5.87 -1.68 -4.27
N LEU A 101 -5.24 -1.25 -3.16
CA LEU A 101 -5.95 -1.10 -1.90
C LEU A 101 -6.96 0.04 -1.94
N LEU A 102 -6.60 1.19 -2.52
CA LEU A 102 -7.52 2.29 -2.67
C LEU A 102 -8.71 1.87 -3.55
N GLU A 103 -8.49 1.19 -4.68
CA GLU A 103 -9.58 0.68 -5.53
C GLU A 103 -10.60 -0.14 -4.73
N GLY A 104 -10.13 -0.98 -3.80
CA GLY A 104 -10.99 -1.81 -2.96
C GLY A 104 -11.74 -1.09 -1.84
N VAL A 105 -11.31 0.12 -1.43
CA VAL A 105 -11.91 0.84 -0.28
C VAL A 105 -12.36 2.26 -0.59
N ARG A 106 -12.25 2.70 -1.85
CA ARG A 106 -12.45 4.10 -2.24
C ARG A 106 -13.83 4.61 -1.87
N GLU A 107 -14.87 3.86 -2.19
CA GLU A 107 -16.26 4.25 -1.93
C GLU A 107 -16.50 4.49 -0.42
N ASP A 108 -16.01 3.57 0.43
CA ASP A 108 -16.07 3.72 1.88
C ASP A 108 -15.32 4.96 2.37
N VAL A 109 -14.12 5.21 1.83
CA VAL A 109 -13.29 6.35 2.21
C VAL A 109 -13.95 7.66 1.79
N ASP A 110 -14.51 7.73 0.60
CA ASP A 110 -15.23 8.89 0.08
C ASP A 110 -16.51 9.15 0.89
N LEU A 111 -17.25 8.10 1.28
CA LEU A 111 -18.42 8.21 2.15
C LEU A 111 -18.06 8.75 3.54
N VAL A 112 -17.00 8.23 4.15
CA VAL A 112 -16.50 8.71 5.46
C VAL A 112 -16.07 10.18 5.36
N PHE A 113 -15.41 10.57 4.27
CA PHE A 113 -15.03 11.96 4.05
C PHE A 113 -16.25 12.88 3.85
N ALA A 114 -17.22 12.47 3.04
CA ALA A 114 -18.43 13.24 2.78
C ALA A 114 -19.28 13.45 4.05
N THR A 115 -19.41 12.41 4.88
CA THR A 115 -20.11 12.50 6.18
C THR A 115 -19.39 13.43 7.15
N ALA A 116 -18.06 13.39 7.22
CA ALA A 116 -17.27 14.29 8.04
C ALA A 116 -17.42 15.77 7.61
N GLN A 117 -17.50 16.03 6.30
CA GLN A 117 -17.70 17.38 5.76
C GLN A 117 -19.15 17.87 5.90
N GLY A 118 -20.13 16.97 5.68
CA GLY A 118 -21.57 17.25 5.75
C GLY A 118 -22.08 17.62 7.15
N GLY A 119 -21.38 17.20 8.20
CA GLY A 119 -21.67 17.60 9.58
C GLY A 119 -21.50 19.11 9.86
N THR A 120 -20.91 19.87 8.94
CA THR A 120 -20.57 21.29 9.15
C THR A 120 -21.47 22.26 8.37
N GLN A 121 -22.26 21.83 7.38
CA GLN A 121 -23.15 22.74 6.63
C GLN A 121 -24.49 22.10 6.22
N SER A 122 -25.58 22.60 6.81
CA SER A 122 -26.95 22.40 6.36
C SER A 122 -27.14 23.07 4.99
N GLY A 123 -26.99 22.29 3.91
CA GLY A 123 -27.06 22.76 2.52
C GLY A 123 -26.83 21.64 1.52
N ALA A 124 -27.61 20.56 1.63
CA ALA A 124 -27.37 19.22 1.06
C ALA A 124 -27.26 19.11 -0.48
N LEU A 125 -27.46 20.20 -1.24
CA LEU A 125 -27.37 20.19 -2.72
C LEU A 125 -26.17 20.96 -3.27
N SER A 126 -25.52 21.83 -2.49
CA SER A 126 -24.33 22.57 -2.97
C SER A 126 -23.00 21.93 -2.58
N SER A 127 -22.98 21.10 -1.53
CA SER A 127 -21.75 20.47 -1.04
C SER A 127 -21.29 19.27 -1.88
N VAL A 128 -22.24 18.51 -2.47
CA VAL A 128 -21.93 17.37 -3.35
C VAL A 128 -21.29 17.86 -4.67
N CYS A 129 -21.78 18.96 -5.25
CA CYS A 129 -21.17 19.59 -6.43
C CYS A 129 -19.82 20.29 -6.15
N SER A 130 -19.55 20.68 -4.89
CA SER A 130 -18.29 21.35 -4.52
C SER A 130 -17.13 20.35 -4.40
N LEU A 131 -17.41 19.14 -3.90
CA LEU A 131 -16.44 18.06 -3.72
C LEU A 131 -16.01 17.37 -5.02
N THR A 132 -16.83 17.45 -6.08
CA THR A 132 -16.45 16.96 -7.41
C THR A 132 -15.54 17.95 -8.13
N SER A 133 -15.59 19.26 -7.82
CA SER A 133 -14.79 20.29 -8.49
C SER A 133 -13.29 20.25 -8.15
N ARG A 134 -12.92 19.62 -7.03
CA ARG A 134 -11.53 19.50 -6.58
C ARG A 134 -11.05 18.07 -6.80
N CYS A 135 -9.83 17.95 -7.32
CA CYS A 135 -9.18 16.65 -7.47
C CYS A 135 -8.98 16.01 -6.09
N ALA A 136 -9.47 14.79 -5.91
CA ALA A 136 -9.34 14.06 -4.67
C ALA A 136 -7.88 13.69 -4.39
N ALA A 137 -7.50 13.70 -3.12
CA ALA A 137 -6.21 13.18 -2.68
C ALA A 137 -6.41 12.18 -1.55
N TYR A 138 -5.69 11.06 -1.61
CA TYR A 138 -5.77 9.96 -0.67
C TYR A 138 -4.40 9.68 -0.06
N LEU A 139 -4.39 9.34 1.22
CA LEU A 139 -3.19 8.94 1.96
C LEU A 139 -3.34 7.49 2.40
N VAL A 140 -2.47 6.63 1.90
CA VAL A 140 -2.40 5.21 2.25
C VAL A 140 -1.16 4.99 3.11
N LYS A 141 -1.34 4.59 4.37
CA LYS A 141 -0.23 4.18 5.25
C LYS A 141 -0.18 2.66 5.27
N LEU A 142 0.94 2.09 4.87
CA LEU A 142 1.19 0.64 4.86
C LEU A 142 2.08 0.27 6.04
N SER A 143 1.73 -0.82 6.71
CA SER A 143 2.47 -1.40 7.83
C SER A 143 2.50 -2.92 7.73
N SER A 144 3.54 -3.54 8.27
CA SER A 144 3.63 -4.99 8.47
C SER A 144 3.45 -5.31 9.95
N GLY A 145 2.71 -6.38 10.25
CA GLY A 145 2.65 -6.92 11.60
C GLY A 145 3.82 -7.86 11.85
N SER A 146 4.52 -7.67 12.96
CA SER A 146 5.58 -8.56 13.42
C SER A 146 5.37 -8.94 14.88
N VAL A 147 5.93 -10.08 15.30
CA VAL A 147 5.97 -10.49 16.70
C VAL A 147 7.37 -10.17 17.22
N SER A 148 7.43 -9.39 18.29
CA SER A 148 8.68 -9.05 18.98
C SER A 148 9.31 -10.26 19.66
N ALA A 149 10.56 -10.11 20.13
CA ALA A 149 11.23 -11.16 20.90
C ALA A 149 10.48 -11.49 22.21
N GLU A 150 9.73 -10.52 22.74
CA GLU A 150 8.91 -10.63 23.94
C GLU A 150 7.55 -11.30 23.68
N GLY A 151 7.26 -11.70 22.43
CA GLY A 151 6.00 -12.34 22.05
C GLY A 151 4.84 -11.37 21.87
N THR A 152 5.10 -10.07 21.75
CA THR A 152 4.07 -9.03 21.56
C THR A 152 3.95 -8.65 20.10
N ALA A 153 2.72 -8.45 19.61
CA ALA A 153 2.50 -7.93 18.26
C ALA A 153 2.85 -6.45 18.19
N THR A 154 3.60 -6.08 17.15
CA THR A 154 3.97 -4.71 16.82
C THR A 154 3.70 -4.45 15.34
N LEU A 155 3.32 -3.21 15.03
CA LEU A 155 3.21 -2.74 13.64
C LEU A 155 4.47 -1.99 13.26
N CYS A 156 5.13 -2.45 12.20
CA CYS A 156 6.26 -1.77 11.58
C CYS A 156 5.75 -0.97 10.38
N ALA A 157 5.94 0.35 10.37
CA ALA A 157 5.56 1.18 9.24
C ALA A 157 6.44 0.85 8.02
N LEU A 158 5.81 0.54 6.89
CA LEU A 158 6.49 0.26 5.63
C LEU A 158 6.58 1.51 4.77
N ALA A 159 5.46 2.19 4.52
CA ALA A 159 5.44 3.41 3.73
C ALA A 159 4.17 4.23 3.95
N THR A 160 4.23 5.50 3.56
CA THR A 160 3.06 6.36 3.43
C THR A 160 3.03 6.90 2.01
N ILE A 161 2.01 6.52 1.25
CA ILE A 161 1.86 6.82 -0.18
C ILE A 161 0.67 7.75 -0.33
N GLU A 162 0.92 8.86 -1.02
CA GLU A 162 -0.12 9.78 -1.41
C GLU A 162 -0.54 9.48 -2.84
N LEU A 163 -1.84 9.28 -3.07
CA LEU A 163 -2.44 9.08 -4.38
C LEU A 163 -3.30 10.30 -4.71
N ARG A 164 -3.03 10.96 -5.83
CA ARG A 164 -3.79 12.15 -6.27
C ARG A 164 -4.51 11.92 -7.57
N GLN A 165 -5.76 12.33 -7.61
CA GLN A 165 -6.51 12.51 -8.83
C GLN A 165 -5.91 13.69 -9.61
N VAL A 166 -5.73 13.54 -10.92
CA VAL A 166 -5.16 14.60 -11.78
C VAL A 166 -6.26 15.35 -12.53
N VAL A 167 -7.36 14.66 -12.84
CA VAL A 167 -8.50 15.22 -13.56
C VAL A 167 -9.72 15.04 -12.68
N SER A 168 -10.40 16.15 -12.37
CA SER A 168 -11.67 16.16 -11.63
C SER A 168 -12.70 15.27 -12.35
N GLU A 169 -13.58 14.62 -11.59
CA GLU A 169 -14.59 13.64 -12.07
C GLU A 169 -14.04 12.32 -12.63
N GLU A 170 -12.75 12.21 -12.93
CA GLU A 170 -12.11 10.95 -13.36
C GLU A 170 -11.63 10.08 -12.18
N PRO A 171 -11.83 8.75 -12.20
CA PRO A 171 -11.40 7.90 -11.10
C PRO A 171 -9.88 7.71 -11.04
N PHE A 172 -9.11 8.10 -12.06
CA PHE A 172 -7.68 7.81 -12.09
C PHE A 172 -6.91 8.63 -11.04
N VAL A 173 -6.15 7.92 -10.20
CA VAL A 173 -5.22 8.50 -9.24
C VAL A 173 -3.80 8.04 -9.52
N PHE A 174 -2.84 8.88 -9.14
CA PHE A 174 -1.42 8.62 -9.38
C PHE A 174 -0.62 8.80 -8.09
N PRO A 175 0.38 7.93 -7.84
CA PRO A 175 1.26 8.07 -6.70
C PRO A 175 2.12 9.33 -6.82
N VAL A 176 2.13 10.12 -5.75
CA VAL A 176 2.97 11.31 -5.63
C VAL A 176 4.32 10.90 -5.07
N ARG A 177 5.38 11.15 -5.84
CA ARG A 177 6.75 10.96 -5.37
C ARG A 177 7.07 12.00 -4.29
N ARG A 178 7.26 11.54 -3.05
CA ARG A 178 7.73 12.36 -1.92
C ARG A 178 9.18 12.03 -1.60
N SER A 179 9.95 13.03 -1.18
CA SER A 179 11.38 12.88 -0.89
C SER A 179 11.70 12.21 0.46
N SER A 180 10.71 11.91 1.29
CA SER A 180 10.95 11.82 2.75
C SER A 180 10.93 10.43 3.40
N SER A 181 10.55 9.33 2.75
CA SER A 181 10.74 7.98 3.33
C SER A 181 10.27 6.91 2.35
N LEU A 182 11.20 6.09 1.85
CA LEU A 182 11.03 5.03 0.85
C LEU A 182 10.42 5.50 -0.48
N ASP A 183 11.12 5.21 -1.58
CA ASP A 183 10.60 5.53 -2.90
C ASP A 183 9.30 4.75 -3.13
N VAL A 184 8.30 5.39 -3.73
CA VAL A 184 7.02 4.74 -4.07
C VAL A 184 7.23 3.54 -4.99
N ASP A 185 8.34 3.57 -5.74
CA ASP A 185 8.79 2.52 -6.66
C ASP A 185 9.57 1.38 -5.95
N THR A 186 9.70 1.43 -4.61
CA THR A 186 10.34 0.35 -3.85
C THR A 186 9.52 -0.93 -4.00
N THR A 187 10.19 -2.00 -4.41
CA THR A 187 9.58 -3.31 -4.57
C THR A 187 9.46 -4.04 -3.24
N VAL A 188 8.45 -4.91 -3.11
CA VAL A 188 8.24 -5.72 -1.89
C VAL A 188 9.44 -6.60 -1.53
N SER A 189 10.25 -7.00 -2.51
CA SER A 189 11.47 -7.79 -2.27
C SER A 189 12.55 -7.04 -1.49
N LEU A 190 12.53 -5.71 -1.50
CA LEU A 190 13.50 -4.85 -0.81
C LEU A 190 13.06 -4.47 0.60
N LEU A 191 11.83 -4.81 1.00
CA LEU A 191 11.29 -4.47 2.30
C LEU A 191 11.73 -5.48 3.36
N PRO A 192 11.83 -5.07 4.64
CA PRO A 192 11.99 -5.98 5.78
C PRO A 192 10.67 -6.74 6.08
N TYR A 193 10.03 -7.25 5.03
CA TYR A 193 8.73 -7.91 5.04
C TYR A 193 8.91 -9.28 4.36
N ARG A 194 8.38 -10.34 4.95
CA ARG A 194 8.36 -11.64 4.28
C ARG A 194 7.09 -11.75 3.45
N LEU A 195 7.26 -12.09 2.17
CA LEU A 195 6.13 -12.34 1.28
C LEU A 195 5.17 -13.37 1.89
N GLY A 196 3.92 -12.97 2.09
CA GLY A 196 2.88 -13.78 2.72
C GLY A 196 2.51 -13.36 4.15
N ASP A 197 3.33 -12.54 4.81
CA ASP A 197 2.98 -11.98 6.11
C ASP A 197 1.77 -11.03 5.97
N PRO A 198 0.92 -10.88 7.00
CA PRO A 198 -0.22 -9.97 6.91
C PRO A 198 0.25 -8.51 6.80
N LEU A 199 -0.35 -7.78 5.86
CA LEU A 199 -0.18 -6.34 5.71
C LEU A 199 -1.35 -5.62 6.37
N PHE A 200 -1.05 -4.46 6.93
CA PHE A 200 -2.03 -3.59 7.55
C PHE A 200 -1.98 -2.24 6.86
N PHE A 201 -3.12 -1.58 6.74
CA PHE A 201 -3.14 -0.25 6.15
C PHE A 201 -4.21 0.65 6.72
N THR A 202 -3.94 1.95 6.72
CA THR A 202 -4.99 2.98 6.82
C THR A 202 -5.12 3.66 5.47
N CYS A 203 -6.33 4.11 5.14
CA CYS A 203 -6.60 4.89 3.93
C CYS A 203 -7.59 6.00 4.26
N VAL A 204 -7.19 7.24 4.00
CA VAL A 204 -8.01 8.43 4.26
C VAL A 204 -7.97 9.36 3.06
N ARG A 205 -9.10 10.02 2.78
CA ARG A 205 -9.17 11.13 1.83
C ARG A 205 -8.83 12.42 2.56
N VAL A 206 -7.94 13.22 1.96
CA VAL A 206 -7.43 14.47 2.54
C VAL A 206 -7.87 15.72 1.76
N GLN A 207 -8.33 15.55 0.51
CA GLN A 207 -8.88 16.62 -0.34
C GLN A 207 -10.05 16.09 -1.15
#